data_AF-A0A9J6GQJ4-F1
#
_entry.id   AF-A0A9J6GQJ4-F1
#
_cell.length_a   1.000
_cell.length_b   1.000
_cell.length_c   1.000
_cell.angle_alpha   90.00
_cell.angle_beta   90.00
_cell.angle_gamma   90.00
#
_symmetry.space_group_name_H-M   'P 1'
#
loop_
_entity.id
_entity.type
_entity.pdbx_description
1 polymer ?
#
loop_
_entity_poly.entity_id
_entity_poly.type
_entity_poly.pdbx_seq_one_letter_code
_entity_poly.pdbx_strand_id
1 'polypeptide(L)'
;MDMPWEAKIGSLVNEQLELENTMAWLSTLGGAFSALGDYSPQFAQAASQVSLKQLQLAMRLGDPVVVCRCRLYLAMSLLQRGSLRSCRTLLRRQYQFAISKEGQRDPKLVKMCQSVWVRMRYLSSLRKNPSNKGL
;
A
#
# COMPACT_ATOMS: atom_id res chain seq x y z
N MET A 1 37.18 18.89 -1.76
CA MET A 1 35.74 18.59 -1.83
C MET A 1 35.63 17.10 -2.04
N ASP A 2 35.10 16.40 -1.04
CA ASP A 2 35.09 14.94 -1.01
C ASP A 2 34.01 14.39 -1.96
N MET A 3 34.28 14.37 -3.26
CA MET A 3 33.40 13.87 -4.33
C MET A 3 32.61 12.58 -4.02
N PRO A 4 33.14 11.59 -3.26
CA PRO A 4 32.38 10.38 -2.93
C PRO A 4 31.15 10.61 -2.04
N TRP A 5 31.17 11.57 -1.10
CA TRP A 5 29.98 11.83 -0.29
C TRP A 5 28.94 12.63 -1.08
N GLU A 6 29.38 13.54 -1.94
CA GLU A 6 28.47 14.34 -2.79
C GLU A 6 27.69 13.42 -3.73
N ALA A 7 28.38 12.47 -4.38
CA ALA A 7 27.73 11.46 -5.22
C ALA A 7 26.76 10.57 -4.42
N LYS A 8 27.15 10.16 -3.21
CA LYS A 8 26.30 9.34 -2.33
C LYS A 8 25.06 10.09 -1.86
N ILE A 9 25.20 11.35 -1.42
CA ILE A 9 24.07 12.19 -1.02
C ILE A 9 23.17 12.46 -2.22
N GLY A 10 23.74 12.79 -3.38
CA GLY A 10 22.98 12.99 -4.62
C GLY A 10 22.12 11.77 -4.97
N SER A 11 22.66 10.56 -4.86
CA SER A 11 21.92 9.32 -5.06
C SER A 11 20.76 9.15 -4.08
N LEU A 12 20.99 9.40 -2.79
CA LEU A 12 19.94 9.27 -1.76
C LEU A 12 18.82 10.30 -1.94
N VAL A 13 19.16 11.54 -2.29
CA VAL A 13 18.18 12.60 -2.57
C VAL A 13 17.34 12.23 -3.79
N ASN A 14 17.95 11.70 -4.85
CA ASN A 14 17.22 11.27 -6.04
C ASN A 14 16.28 10.10 -5.72
N GLU A 15 16.73 9.11 -4.95
CA GLU A 15 15.90 8.00 -4.47
C GLU A 15 14.71 8.49 -3.62
N GLN A 16 14.94 9.45 -2.71
CA GLN A 16 13.86 10.04 -1.90
C GLN A 16 12.85 10.80 -2.78
N LEU A 17 13.31 11.58 -3.75
CA LEU A 17 12.44 12.32 -4.67
C LEU A 17 11.60 11.37 -5.54
N GLU A 18 12.20 10.29 -6.05
CA GLU A 18 11.48 9.28 -6.82
C GLU A 18 10.42 8.59 -5.95
N LEU A 19 10.74 8.30 -4.68
CA LEU A 19 9.79 7.72 -3.74
C LEU A 19 8.61 8.66 -3.50
N GLU A 20 8.87 9.93 -3.20
CA GLU A 20 7.84 10.95 -2.94
C GLU A 20 6.95 11.17 -4.15
N ASN A 21 7.53 11.30 -5.35
CA ASN A 21 6.78 11.45 -6.58
C ASN A 21 5.86 10.24 -6.84
N THR A 22 6.39 9.02 -6.65
CA THR A 22 5.60 7.80 -6.84
C THR A 22 4.50 7.68 -5.77
N MET A 23 4.78 8.09 -4.53
CA MET A 23 3.80 8.11 -3.43
C MET A 23 2.68 9.13 -3.66
N ALA A 24 3.02 10.32 -4.19
CA ALA A 24 2.04 11.33 -4.60
C ALA A 24 1.15 10.83 -5.74
N TRP A 25 1.74 10.13 -6.71
CA TRP A 25 1.00 9.41 -7.75
C TRP A 25 0.01 8.42 -7.15
N LEU A 26 0.40 7.67 -6.11
CA LEU A 26 -0.46 6.69 -5.45
C LEU A 26 -1.52 7.30 -4.52
N SER A 27 -1.32 8.47 -3.93
CA SER A 27 -2.40 9.14 -3.19
C SER A 27 -3.51 9.64 -4.12
N THR A 28 -3.15 10.13 -5.30
CA THR A 28 -4.09 10.71 -6.27
C THR A 28 -4.73 9.62 -7.13
N LEU A 29 -3.91 8.79 -7.77
CA LEU A 29 -4.41 7.70 -8.62
C LEU A 29 -4.79 6.47 -7.80
N GLY A 30 -4.23 6.23 -6.62
CA GLY A 30 -4.58 5.05 -5.82
C GLY A 30 -6.04 5.08 -5.37
N GLY A 31 -6.67 6.25 -5.21
CA GLY A 31 -8.12 6.35 -5.07
C GLY A 31 -8.87 5.86 -6.31
N ALA A 32 -8.43 6.29 -7.50
CA ALA A 32 -9.00 5.89 -8.78
C ALA A 32 -8.76 4.40 -9.10
N PHE A 33 -7.52 3.90 -8.96
CA PHE A 33 -7.17 2.48 -9.09
C PHE A 33 -7.84 1.62 -8.02
N SER A 34 -8.07 2.16 -6.82
CA SER A 34 -8.85 1.48 -5.80
C SER A 34 -10.31 1.30 -6.26
N ALA A 35 -10.92 2.34 -6.81
CA ALA A 35 -12.30 2.27 -7.30
C ALA A 35 -12.42 1.40 -8.56
N LEU A 36 -11.52 1.57 -9.54
CA LEU A 36 -11.51 0.81 -10.79
C LEU A 36 -11.07 -0.65 -10.60
N GLY A 37 -10.18 -0.91 -9.64
CA GLY A 37 -9.67 -2.25 -9.35
C GLY A 37 -10.73 -3.20 -8.78
N ASP A 38 -11.85 -2.67 -8.28
CA ASP A 38 -13.01 -3.48 -7.90
C ASP A 38 -13.79 -4.02 -9.11
N TYR A 39 -13.72 -3.32 -10.26
CA TYR A 39 -14.42 -3.68 -11.49
C TYR A 39 -13.50 -4.37 -12.50
N SER A 40 -12.20 -4.05 -12.50
CA SER A 40 -11.23 -4.63 -13.41
C SER A 40 -9.93 -5.02 -12.68
N PRO A 41 -9.57 -6.32 -12.68
CA PRO A 41 -8.38 -6.82 -12.00
C PRO A 41 -7.07 -6.28 -12.61
N GLN A 42 -7.10 -5.76 -13.84
CA GLN A 42 -5.95 -5.17 -14.51
C GLN A 42 -5.48 -3.90 -13.77
N PHE A 43 -6.41 -3.07 -13.30
CA PHE A 43 -6.09 -1.88 -12.51
C PHE A 43 -5.51 -2.25 -11.13
N ALA A 44 -6.06 -3.28 -10.49
CA ALA A 44 -5.50 -3.81 -9.24
C ALA A 44 -4.07 -4.35 -9.44
N GLN A 45 -3.80 -5.01 -10.58
CA GLN A 45 -2.46 -5.51 -10.92
C GLN A 45 -1.47 -4.37 -11.19
N ALA A 46 -1.87 -3.35 -11.95
CA ALA A 46 -1.04 -2.17 -12.20
C ALA A 46 -0.68 -1.46 -10.89
N ALA A 47 -1.66 -1.21 -10.01
CA ALA A 47 -1.44 -0.63 -8.69
C ALA A 47 -0.48 -1.50 -7.83
N SER A 48 -0.59 -2.83 -7.94
CA SER A 48 0.32 -3.76 -7.26
C SER A 48 1.76 -3.62 -7.76
N GLN A 49 1.98 -3.47 -9.06
CA GLN A 49 3.32 -3.33 -9.64
C GLN A 49 3.99 -2.03 -9.18
N VAL A 50 3.26 -0.92 -9.17
CA VAL A 50 3.75 0.36 -8.64
C VAL A 50 4.11 0.20 -7.17
N SER A 51 3.24 -0.41 -6.37
CA SER A 51 3.48 -0.62 -4.93
C SER A 51 4.70 -1.50 -4.65
N LEU A 52 5.01 -2.48 -5.51
CA LEU A 52 6.22 -3.31 -5.39
C LEU A 52 7.49 -2.51 -5.65
N LYS A 53 7.50 -1.67 -6.69
CA LYS A 53 8.65 -0.79 -7.00
C LYS A 53 8.91 0.18 -5.84
N GLN A 54 7.86 0.80 -5.32
CA GLN A 54 7.98 1.67 -4.15
C GLN A 54 8.46 0.93 -2.91
N LEU A 55 7.99 -0.30 -2.68
CA LEU A 55 8.44 -1.10 -1.54
C LEU A 55 9.94 -1.37 -1.62
N GLN A 56 10.45 -1.69 -2.81
CA GLN A 56 11.89 -1.89 -3.02
C GLN A 56 12.68 -0.63 -2.68
N LEU A 57 12.23 0.53 -3.15
CA LEU A 57 12.86 1.81 -2.90
C LEU A 57 12.79 2.20 -1.40
N ALA A 58 11.63 2.07 -0.78
CA ALA A 58 11.42 2.36 0.64
C ALA A 58 12.26 1.45 1.54
N MET A 59 12.46 0.18 1.16
CA MET A 59 13.35 -0.74 1.88
C MET A 59 14.82 -0.32 1.77
N ARG A 60 15.26 0.25 0.64
CA ARG A 60 16.63 0.77 0.48
C ARG A 60 16.85 2.04 1.30
N LEU A 61 15.87 2.93 1.31
CA LEU A 61 15.90 4.17 2.09
C LEU A 61 15.74 3.94 3.61
N GLY A 62 15.28 2.76 4.01
CA GLY A 62 15.20 2.36 5.41
C GLY A 62 14.06 3.02 6.19
N ASP A 63 13.03 3.56 5.51
CA ASP A 63 11.86 4.14 6.18
C ASP A 63 10.79 3.07 6.45
N PRO A 64 10.62 2.61 7.71
CA PRO A 64 9.68 1.56 8.04
C PRO A 64 8.20 2.00 7.91
N VAL A 65 7.91 3.29 8.04
CA VAL A 65 6.54 3.85 7.89
C VAL A 65 6.13 3.80 6.43
N VAL A 66 7.00 4.23 5.51
CA VAL A 66 6.74 4.16 4.07
C VAL A 66 6.61 2.70 3.64
N VAL A 67 7.50 1.82 4.13
CA VAL A 67 7.40 0.37 3.87
C VAL A 67 6.03 -0.18 4.31
N CYS A 68 5.50 0.25 5.45
CA CYS A 68 4.16 -0.14 5.89
C CYS A 68 3.07 0.37 4.93
N ARG A 69 3.14 1.63 4.48
CA ARG A 69 2.18 2.18 3.50
C ARG A 69 2.18 1.39 2.20
N CYS A 70 3.37 1.09 1.63
CA CYS A 70 3.49 0.29 0.41
C CYS A 70 2.88 -1.10 0.57
N ARG A 71 3.10 -1.75 1.72
CA ARG A 71 2.48 -3.05 2.04
C ARG A 71 0.96 -2.98 2.17
N LEU A 72 0.41 -1.86 2.66
CA LEU A 72 -1.04 -1.66 2.71
C LEU A 72 -1.64 -1.50 1.30
N TYR A 73 -0.95 -0.83 0.37
CA TYR A 73 -1.38 -0.80 -1.03
C TYR A 73 -1.33 -2.19 -1.69
N LEU A 74 -0.31 -3.00 -1.38
CA LEU A 74 -0.26 -4.40 -1.81
C LEU A 74 -1.39 -5.24 -1.19
N ALA A 75 -1.74 -5.01 0.08
CA ALA A 75 -2.87 -5.69 0.71
C ALA A 75 -4.19 -5.36 -0.02
N MET A 76 -4.36 -4.10 -0.42
CA MET A 76 -5.52 -3.66 -1.18
C MET A 76 -5.59 -4.30 -2.57
N SER A 77 -4.47 -4.40 -3.30
CA SER A 77 -4.45 -5.07 -4.60
C SER A 77 -4.77 -6.57 -4.48
N LEU A 78 -4.28 -7.24 -3.43
CA LEU A 78 -4.63 -8.62 -3.12
C LEU A 78 -6.13 -8.77 -2.83
N LEU A 79 -6.71 -7.81 -2.11
CA LEU A 79 -8.14 -7.80 -1.80
C LEU A 79 -8.99 -7.71 -3.07
N GLN A 80 -8.68 -6.74 -3.94
CA GLN A 80 -9.38 -6.53 -5.22
C GLN A 80 -9.29 -7.74 -6.15
N ARG A 81 -8.13 -8.41 -6.17
CA ARG A 81 -7.92 -9.66 -6.93
C ARG A 81 -8.53 -10.89 -6.26
N GLY A 82 -9.23 -10.71 -5.14
CA GLY A 82 -9.96 -11.76 -4.45
C GLY A 82 -9.12 -12.67 -3.55
N SER A 83 -7.83 -12.37 -3.36
CA SER A 83 -6.88 -13.09 -2.52
C SER A 83 -7.04 -12.71 -1.03
N LEU A 84 -8.22 -13.00 -0.47
CA LEU A 84 -8.62 -12.58 0.89
C LEU A 84 -7.69 -13.09 1.99
N ARG A 85 -7.19 -14.34 1.88
CA ARG A 85 -6.31 -14.95 2.89
C ARG A 85 -4.99 -14.17 2.98
N SER A 86 -4.33 -13.95 1.85
CA SER A 86 -3.06 -13.21 1.77
C SER A 86 -3.23 -11.75 2.21
N CYS A 87 -4.31 -11.09 1.78
CA CYS A 87 -4.65 -9.75 2.24
C CYS A 87 -4.77 -9.71 3.76
N ARG A 88 -5.54 -10.63 4.38
CA ARG A 88 -5.72 -10.68 5.83
C ARG A 88 -4.42 -10.87 6.60
N THR A 89 -3.56 -11.78 6.12
CA THR A 89 -2.25 -12.03 6.74
C THR A 89 -1.37 -10.79 6.69
N LEU A 90 -1.28 -10.14 5.53
CA LEU A 90 -0.47 -8.94 5.36
C LEU A 90 -1.02 -7.77 6.20
N LEU A 91 -2.33 -7.57 6.19
CA LEU A 91 -3.03 -6.53 6.93
C LEU A 91 -2.83 -6.65 8.44
N ARG A 92 -2.88 -7.88 8.99
CA ARG A 92 -2.63 -8.11 10.43
C ARG A 92 -1.21 -7.69 10.84
N ARG A 93 -0.21 -8.04 10.01
CA ARG A 93 1.19 -7.63 10.25
C ARG A 93 1.35 -6.12 10.20
N GLN A 94 0.72 -5.45 9.22
CA GLN A 94 0.81 -3.99 9.11
C GLN A 94 0.04 -3.28 10.23
N TYR A 95 -1.08 -3.84 10.69
CA TYR A 95 -1.81 -3.29 11.83
C TYR A 95 -0.99 -3.37 13.13
N GLN A 96 -0.31 -4.49 13.38
CA GLN A 96 0.60 -4.64 14.51
C GLN A 96 1.76 -3.61 14.46
N PHE A 97 2.32 -3.37 13.28
CA PHE A 97 3.30 -2.30 13.09
C PHE A 97 2.69 -0.92 13.33
N ALA A 98 1.50 -0.65 12.79
CA ALA A 98 0.85 0.66 12.89
C ALA A 98 0.55 1.10 14.33
N ILE A 99 0.35 0.16 15.25
CA ILE A 99 0.15 0.44 16.68
C ILE A 99 1.46 0.48 17.48
N SER A 100 2.61 0.11 16.90
CA SER A 100 3.92 0.19 17.55
C SER A 100 4.38 1.64 17.72
N LYS A 101 5.44 1.87 18.52
CA LYS A 101 6.03 3.20 18.69
C LYS A 101 6.51 3.80 17.36
N GLU A 102 7.10 2.99 16.50
CA GLU A 102 7.55 3.41 15.16
C GLU A 102 6.37 3.74 14.25
N GLY A 103 5.33 2.90 14.24
CA GLY A 103 4.14 3.11 13.43
C GLY A 103 3.34 4.36 13.83
N GLN A 104 3.31 4.70 15.11
CA GLN A 104 2.64 5.90 15.62
C GLN A 104 3.24 7.22 15.12
N ARG A 105 4.44 7.20 14.52
CA ARG A 105 4.98 8.35 13.78
C ARG A 105 4.10 8.77 12.62
N ASP A 106 3.27 7.86 12.09
CA ASP A 106 2.18 8.18 11.18
C ASP A 106 0.84 7.57 11.65
N PRO A 107 0.01 8.35 12.36
CA PRO A 107 -1.27 7.86 12.86
C PRO A 107 -2.27 7.49 11.75
N LYS A 108 -2.02 7.87 10.49
CA LYS A 108 -2.88 7.50 9.35
C LYS A 108 -2.80 6.00 9.04
N LEU A 109 -1.70 5.32 9.40
CA LEU A 109 -1.52 3.88 9.12
C LEU A 109 -2.65 3.02 9.72
N VAL A 110 -3.09 3.34 10.93
CA VAL A 110 -4.21 2.65 11.58
C VAL A 110 -5.50 2.81 10.78
N LYS A 111 -5.80 4.03 10.31
CA LYS A 111 -6.98 4.32 9.50
C LYS A 111 -6.93 3.60 8.15
N MET A 112 -5.75 3.53 7.53
CA MET A 112 -5.55 2.76 6.30
C MET A 112 -5.83 1.27 6.52
N CYS A 113 -5.34 0.69 7.62
CA CYS A 113 -5.62 -0.70 7.97
C CYS A 113 -7.12 -0.95 8.16
N GLN A 114 -7.81 -0.05 8.88
CA GLN A 114 -9.25 -0.14 9.11
C GLN A 114 -10.05 -0.06 7.81
N SER A 115 -9.67 0.83 6.89
CA SER A 115 -10.29 0.94 5.57
C SER A 115 -10.24 -0.38 4.78
N VAL A 116 -9.05 -1.00 4.70
CA VAL A 116 -8.88 -2.30 4.02
C VAL A 116 -9.68 -3.40 4.73
N TRP A 117 -9.73 -3.38 6.08
CA TRP A 117 -10.48 -4.36 6.86
C TRP A 117 -12.00 -4.28 6.61
N VAL A 118 -12.57 -3.08 6.66
CA VAL A 118 -13.99 -2.83 6.38
C VAL A 118 -14.34 -3.34 4.98
N ARG A 119 -13.52 -3.01 3.99
CA ARG A 119 -13.71 -3.47 2.62
C ARG A 119 -13.62 -4.99 2.48
N MET A 120 -12.66 -5.61 3.16
CA MET A 120 -12.51 -7.07 3.17
C MET A 120 -13.71 -7.77 3.80
N ARG A 121 -14.30 -7.21 4.86
CA ARG A 121 -15.52 -7.74 5.48
C ARG A 121 -16.71 -7.66 4.51
N TYR A 122 -16.89 -6.52 3.84
CA TYR A 122 -17.94 -6.33 2.83
C TYR A 122 -17.83 -7.35 1.68
N LEU A 123 -16.63 -7.50 1.10
CA LEU A 123 -16.42 -8.48 0.02
C LEU A 123 -16.60 -9.92 0.51
N SER A 124 -16.25 -10.20 1.77
CA SER A 124 -16.48 -11.52 2.37
C SER A 124 -17.97 -11.79 2.61
N SER A 125 -18.78 -10.79 2.98
CA SER A 125 -20.22 -10.96 3.15
C SER A 125 -20.93 -11.17 1.81
N LEU A 126 -20.53 -10.46 0.75
CA LEU A 126 -21.07 -10.67 -0.60
C LEU A 126 -20.82 -12.09 -1.12
N ARG A 127 -19.66 -12.69 -0.80
CA ARG A 127 -19.36 -14.08 -1.17
C ARG A 127 -20.21 -15.10 -0.41
N LYS A 128 -20.60 -14.79 0.82
CA LYS A 128 -21.44 -15.67 1.64
C LYS A 128 -22.93 -15.56 1.29
N ASN A 129 -23.36 -14.43 0.74
CA ASN A 129 -24.76 -14.15 0.42
C ASN A 129 -24.88 -13.62 -1.03
N PRO A 130 -24.83 -14.51 -2.06
CA PRO A 130 -24.83 -14.10 -3.46
C PRO A 130 -26.12 -13.40 -3.91
N SER A 131 -27.20 -13.51 -3.13
CA SER A 131 -28.50 -12.87 -3.35
C SER A 131 -28.47 -11.33 -3.26
N ASN A 132 -27.38 -10.74 -2.76
CA ASN A 132 -27.21 -9.30 -2.57
C ASN A 132 -26.40 -8.62 -3.70
N LYS A 133 -26.28 -9.27 -4.87
CA LYS A 133 -25.52 -8.78 -6.03
C LYS A 133 -26.30 -7.80 -6.94
N GLY A 134 -27.48 -7.35 -6.55
CA GLY A 134 -28.33 -6.47 -7.37
C GLY A 134 -28.65 -5.15 -6.69
N LEU A 135 -27.92 -4.10 -7.06
CA LEU A 135 -28.38 -2.73 -7.33
C LEU A 135 -27.20 -1.92 -7.89
#